data_AF-A0A965AYD1-F1
#
_entry.id   AF-A0A965AYD1-F1
#
_cell.length_a   1.000
_cell.length_b   1.000
_cell.length_c   1.000
_cell.angle_alpha   90.00
_cell.angle_beta   90.00
_cell.angle_gamma   90.00
#
_symmetry.space_group_name_H-M   'P 1'
#
loop_
_entity.id
_entity.type
_entity.pdbx_description
1 polymer ?
#
loop_
_entity_poly.entity_id
_entity_poly.type
_entity_poly.pdbx_seq_one_letter_code
_entity_poly.pdbx_strand_id
1 'polypeptide(L)'
;MNSLLIWEVAPTKSEIEMYADNVAKEVAEGFTKPEDLAIKMAAIETFAKTLRTKVEEHVVDFLSKCPKGAYSHLGAELKLKDSQTYDYAAYSEKWAELQAKIDILKEEQKEIEDNGKKFERGMIPLKSYKQTYSITLNK
;
A
#
# COMPACT_ATOMS: atom_id res chain seq x y z
N MET A 1 12.09 31.99 -4.61
CA MET A 1 11.34 30.74 -4.79
C MET A 1 10.89 30.29 -3.41
N ASN A 2 9.61 30.40 -3.07
CA ASN A 2 9.11 29.80 -1.84
C ASN A 2 9.07 28.29 -2.06
N SER A 3 9.97 27.57 -1.38
CA SER A 3 9.89 26.12 -1.25
C SER A 3 8.71 25.82 -0.34
N LEU A 4 7.49 25.86 -0.88
CA LEU A 4 6.32 25.31 -0.19
C LEU A 4 6.58 23.81 -0.04
N LEU A 5 6.81 23.39 1.19
CA LEU A 5 7.05 21.99 1.48
C LEU A 5 5.71 21.26 1.30
N ILE A 6 5.73 20.02 0.82
CA ILE A 6 4.50 19.29 0.44
C ILE A 6 3.49 19.12 1.60
N TRP A 7 3.92 19.36 2.84
CA TRP A 7 3.09 19.36 4.05
C TRP A 7 2.40 20.70 4.36
N GLU A 8 2.72 21.77 3.63
CA GLU A 8 2.12 23.10 3.78
C GLU A 8 1.00 23.36 2.75
N VAL A 9 0.86 22.48 1.75
CA VAL A 9 -0.18 22.54 0.72
C VAL A 9 -1.36 21.66 1.17
N ALA A 10 -2.58 22.19 1.06
CA ALA A 10 -3.77 21.38 1.29
C ALA A 10 -3.78 20.20 0.32
N PRO A 11 -3.89 18.93 0.76
CA PRO A 11 -3.89 17.78 -0.14
C PRO A 11 -5.16 17.74 -1.00
N THR A 12 -5.18 18.47 -2.11
CA THR A 12 -6.17 18.24 -3.16
C THR A 12 -5.67 17.16 -4.10
N LYS A 13 -6.55 16.21 -4.43
CA LYS A 13 -6.21 15.11 -5.35
C LYS A 13 -5.71 15.63 -6.70
N SER A 14 -6.29 16.72 -7.19
CA SER A 14 -5.91 17.38 -8.44
C SER A 14 -4.49 17.94 -8.44
N GLU A 15 -4.06 18.58 -7.35
CA GLU A 15 -2.70 19.12 -7.25
C GLU A 15 -1.66 18.00 -7.17
N ILE A 16 -1.96 16.93 -6.42
CA ILE A 16 -1.09 15.74 -6.34
C ILE A 16 -0.91 15.10 -7.71
N GLU A 17 -1.99 14.92 -8.47
CA GLU A 17 -1.93 14.39 -9.84
C GLU A 17 -1.11 15.31 -10.76
N MET A 18 -1.34 16.62 -10.69
CA MET A 18 -0.56 17.59 -11.47
C MET A 18 0.94 17.54 -11.16
N TYR A 19 1.33 17.45 -9.88
CA TYR A 19 2.74 17.34 -9.50
C TYR A 19 3.36 16.02 -9.98
N ALA A 20 2.62 14.90 -9.87
CA ALA A 20 3.08 13.61 -10.35
C ALA A 20 3.29 13.61 -11.88
N ASP A 21 2.36 14.22 -12.63
CA ASP A 21 2.46 14.36 -14.09
C ASP A 21 3.66 15.21 -14.50
N ASN A 22 3.96 16.29 -13.77
CA ASN A 22 5.11 17.14 -14.05
C ASN A 22 6.43 16.38 -13.84
N VAL A 23 6.57 15.65 -12.73
CA VAL A 23 7.77 14.83 -12.48
C VAL A 23 7.90 13.71 -13.52
N ALA A 24 6.79 13.09 -13.94
CA ALA A 24 6.80 12.09 -15.00
C ALA A 24 7.28 12.66 -16.35
N LYS A 25 6.88 13.89 -16.67
CA LYS A 25 7.38 14.61 -17.86
C LYS A 25 8.87 14.91 -17.77
N GLU A 26 9.35 15.39 -16.63
CA GLU A 26 10.79 15.64 -16.44
C GLU A 26 11.65 14.39 -16.65
N VAL A 27 11.15 13.22 -16.24
CA VAL A 27 11.81 11.94 -16.50
C VAL A 27 11.75 11.58 -17.98
N ALA A 28 10.59 11.75 -18.62
CA ALA A 28 10.42 11.48 -20.05
C ALA A 28 11.29 12.39 -20.94
N GLU A 29 11.51 13.63 -20.51
CA GLU A 29 12.36 14.63 -21.16
C GLU A 29 13.85 14.49 -20.81
N GLY A 30 14.20 13.60 -19.88
CA GLY A 30 15.58 13.29 -19.50
C GLY A 30 16.23 14.28 -18.54
N PHE A 31 15.45 15.20 -17.95
CA PHE A 31 15.94 16.13 -16.92
C PHE A 31 16.22 15.43 -15.58
N THR A 32 15.48 14.35 -15.31
CA THR A 32 15.62 13.55 -14.08
C THR A 32 15.89 12.10 -14.43
N LYS A 33 16.92 11.51 -13.81
CA LYS A 33 17.25 10.09 -14.00
C LYS A 33 16.19 9.18 -13.35
N PRO A 34 15.64 8.19 -14.07
CA PRO A 34 14.58 7.33 -13.55
C PRO A 34 15.04 6.49 -12.35
N GLU A 35 16.29 6.03 -12.32
CA GLU A 35 16.84 5.25 -11.22
C GLU A 35 16.97 6.07 -9.92
N ASP A 36 17.41 7.32 -10.02
CA ASP A 36 17.53 8.22 -8.88
C ASP A 36 16.14 8.57 -8.31
N LEU A 37 15.17 8.81 -9.21
CA LEU A 37 13.79 9.06 -8.80
C LEU A 37 13.20 7.84 -8.09
N ALA A 38 13.40 6.64 -8.65
CA ALA A 38 12.85 5.41 -8.08
C ALA A 38 13.39 5.14 -6.66
N ILE A 39 14.70 5.38 -6.41
CA ILE A 39 15.29 5.27 -5.07
C ILE A 39 14.69 6.30 -4.11
N LYS A 40 14.57 7.57 -4.55
CA LYS A 40 13.98 8.65 -3.72
C LYS A 40 12.52 8.36 -3.37
N MET A 41 11.73 7.85 -4.32
CA MET A 41 10.35 7.45 -4.09
C MET A 41 10.26 6.34 -3.05
N ALA A 42 11.09 5.30 -3.16
CA ALA A 42 11.13 4.21 -2.18
C ALA A 42 11.49 4.71 -0.77
N ALA A 43 12.44 5.65 -0.67
CA ALA A 43 12.83 6.27 0.60
C ALA A 43 11.68 7.09 1.21
N ILE A 44 10.99 7.92 0.41
CA ILE A 44 9.84 8.72 0.85
C ILE A 44 8.68 7.82 1.31
N GLU A 45 8.38 6.77 0.55
CA GLU A 45 7.33 5.82 0.90
C GLU A 45 7.63 5.11 2.22
N THR A 46 8.87 4.66 2.41
CA THR A 46 9.31 4.01 3.64
C THR A 46 9.24 4.98 4.81
N PHE A 47 9.75 6.21 4.63
CA PHE A 47 9.68 7.26 5.64
C PHE A 47 8.23 7.57 6.04
N ALA A 48 7.33 7.77 5.08
CA ALA A 48 5.93 8.09 5.35
C ALA A 48 5.21 6.95 6.09
N LYS A 49 5.48 5.69 5.73
CA LYS A 49 4.98 4.50 6.43
C LYS A 49 5.48 4.46 7.87
N THR A 50 6.78 4.60 8.09
CA THR A 50 7.38 4.58 9.43
C THR A 50 6.90 5.73 10.30
N LEU A 51 6.83 6.95 9.74
CA LEU A 51 6.34 8.12 10.46
C LEU A 51 4.88 7.91 10.89
N ARG A 52 4.02 7.41 9.99
CA ARG A 52 2.62 7.11 10.30
C ARG A 52 2.50 6.21 11.52
N THR A 53 3.22 5.09 11.57
CA THR A 53 3.21 4.18 12.73
C THR A 53 3.67 4.87 14.02
N LYS A 54 4.68 5.74 13.95
CA LYS A 54 5.21 6.45 15.13
C LYS A 54 4.27 7.53 15.67
N VAL A 55 3.46 8.14 14.82
CA VAL A 55 2.56 9.25 15.23
C VAL A 55 1.11 8.82 15.42
N GLU A 56 0.76 7.60 15.05
CA GLU A 56 -0.61 7.09 15.06
C GLU A 56 -1.29 7.25 16.42
N GLU A 57 -0.61 6.87 17.50
CA GLU A 57 -1.13 7.01 18.86
C GLU A 57 -1.44 8.47 19.22
N HIS A 58 -0.60 9.42 18.80
CA HIS A 58 -0.83 10.84 19.02
C HIS A 58 -2.02 11.38 18.22
N VAL A 59 -2.21 10.90 16.99
CA VAL A 59 -3.36 11.28 16.15
C VAL A 59 -4.66 10.69 16.73
N VAL A 60 -4.63 9.45 17.22
CA VAL A 60 -5.78 8.81 17.88
C VAL A 60 -6.14 9.54 19.18
N ASP A 61 -5.16 9.86 20.02
CA ASP A 61 -5.38 10.64 21.26
C ASP A 61 -5.99 12.01 20.96
N PHE A 62 -5.49 12.72 19.93
CA PHE A 62 -6.08 13.98 19.48
C PHE A 62 -7.55 13.79 19.05
N LEU A 63 -7.83 12.85 18.14
CA LEU A 63 -9.19 12.63 17.63
C LEU A 63 -10.16 12.16 18.72
N SER A 64 -9.69 11.43 19.74
CA SER A 64 -10.52 11.00 20.87
C SER A 64 -11.11 12.17 21.67
N LYS A 65 -10.45 13.34 21.62
CA LYS A 65 -10.87 14.59 22.26
C LYS A 65 -11.76 15.43 21.34
N CYS A 66 -11.85 15.09 20.05
CA CYS A 66 -12.68 15.80 19.09
C CYS A 66 -14.14 15.33 19.13
N PRO A 67 -15.11 16.22 18.87
CA PRO A 67 -16.52 15.82 18.75
C PRO A 67 -16.71 14.73 17.70
N LYS A 68 -17.39 13.63 18.08
CA LYS A 68 -17.64 12.45 17.22
C LYS A 68 -16.38 11.77 16.68
N GLY A 69 -15.22 12.00 17.30
CA GLY A 69 -13.95 11.42 16.83
C GLY A 69 -13.52 11.92 15.45
N ALA A 70 -13.97 13.11 15.03
CA ALA A 70 -13.75 13.64 13.69
C ALA A 70 -13.17 15.07 13.73
N TYR A 71 -12.30 15.38 12.77
CA TYR A 71 -11.67 16.69 12.62
C TYR A 71 -11.38 16.97 11.14
N SER A 72 -11.80 18.13 10.64
CA SER A 72 -11.54 18.55 9.26
C SER A 72 -10.47 19.63 9.24
N HIS A 73 -9.37 19.38 8.52
CA HIS A 73 -8.26 20.32 8.41
C HIS A 73 -7.49 20.09 7.11
N LEU A 74 -6.92 21.17 6.56
CA LEU A 74 -6.21 21.17 5.27
C LEU A 74 -7.01 20.54 4.11
N GLY A 75 -8.33 20.69 4.09
CA GLY A 75 -9.17 20.10 3.03
C GLY A 75 -9.35 18.58 3.13
N ALA A 76 -8.92 17.95 4.22
CA ALA A 76 -9.14 16.54 4.52
C ALA A 76 -9.99 16.35 5.79
N GLU A 77 -10.73 15.25 5.85
CA GLU A 77 -11.43 14.79 7.05
C GLU A 77 -10.65 13.65 7.69
N LEU A 78 -10.27 13.83 8.96
CA LEU A 78 -9.70 12.79 9.81
C LEU A 78 -10.81 12.27 10.73
N LYS A 79 -10.95 10.95 10.83
CA LYS A 79 -11.97 10.33 11.66
C LYS A 79 -11.47 9.03 12.28
N LEU A 80 -11.81 8.81 13.56
CA LEU A 80 -11.62 7.53 14.21
C LEU A 80 -12.42 6.45 13.50
N LYS A 81 -11.77 5.31 13.26
CA LYS A 81 -12.39 4.14 12.65
C LYS A 81 -12.16 2.96 13.57
N ASP A 82 -13.24 2.46 14.15
CA ASP A 82 -13.22 1.19 14.85
C ASP A 82 -13.38 0.06 13.83
N SER A 83 -12.45 -0.90 13.86
CA SER A 83 -12.56 -2.14 13.10
C SER A 83 -12.58 -3.30 14.09
N GLN A 84 -13.67 -4.05 14.10
CA GLN A 84 -13.79 -5.26 14.89
C GLN A 84 -13.64 -6.46 13.97
N THR A 85 -12.74 -7.37 14.31
CA THR A 85 -12.59 -8.66 13.61
C THR A 85 -13.21 -9.73 14.48
N TYR A 86 -14.16 -10.47 13.92
CA TYR A 86 -14.84 -11.56 14.61
C TYR A 86 -14.19 -12.90 14.29
N ASP A 87 -14.08 -13.76 15.30
CA ASP A 87 -13.66 -15.14 15.13
C ASP A 87 -14.88 -16.02 14.81
N TYR A 88 -15.15 -16.16 13.50
CA TYR A 88 -16.23 -17.02 13.03
C TYR A 88 -15.95 -18.51 13.18
N ALA A 89 -14.67 -18.91 13.32
CA ALA A 89 -14.31 -20.30 13.55
C ALA A 89 -14.67 -20.74 14.97
N ALA A 90 -14.46 -19.87 15.97
CA ALA A 90 -14.92 -20.10 17.33
C ALA A 90 -16.46 -20.05 17.45
N TYR A 91 -17.14 -19.29 16.59
CA TYR A 91 -18.59 -19.18 16.59
C TYR A 91 -19.31 -20.36 15.91
N SER A 92 -18.72 -20.97 14.87
CA SER A 92 -19.38 -21.98 14.07
C SER A 92 -18.45 -23.12 13.66
N GLU A 93 -18.77 -24.34 14.13
CA GLU A 93 -18.06 -25.56 13.71
C GLU A 93 -18.08 -25.74 12.19
N LYS A 94 -19.23 -25.47 11.55
CA LYS A 94 -19.35 -25.51 10.08
C LYS A 94 -18.44 -24.52 9.38
N TRP A 95 -18.21 -23.34 9.97
CA TRP A 95 -17.25 -22.37 9.42
C TRP A 95 -15.82 -22.90 9.52
N ALA A 96 -15.45 -23.45 10.68
CA ALA A 96 -14.14 -24.07 10.88
C ALA A 96 -13.89 -25.24 9.91
N GLU A 97 -14.88 -26.11 9.69
CA GLU A 97 -14.80 -27.20 8.71
C GLU A 97 -14.60 -26.70 7.27
N LEU A 98 -15.34 -25.65 6.88
CA LEU A 98 -15.19 -25.06 5.55
C LEU A 98 -13.81 -24.42 5.38
N GLN A 99 -13.32 -23.73 6.41
CA GLN A 99 -11.99 -23.14 6.39
C GLN A 99 -10.90 -24.22 6.26
N ALA A 100 -11.01 -25.33 7.00
CA ALA A 100 -10.08 -26.45 6.89
C ALA A 100 -10.06 -27.05 5.47
N LYS A 101 -11.22 -27.20 4.82
CA LYS A 101 -11.31 -27.65 3.42
C LYS A 101 -10.67 -26.66 2.46
N ILE A 102 -10.89 -25.36 2.66
CA ILE A 102 -10.25 -24.31 1.85
C ILE A 102 -8.74 -24.37 1.98
N ASP A 103 -8.22 -24.59 3.19
CA ASP A 103 -6.79 -24.65 3.44
C ASP A 103 -6.13 -25.86 2.74
N ILE A 104 -6.79 -27.03 2.76
CA ILE A 104 -6.35 -28.20 1.99
C ILE A 104 -6.32 -27.89 0.48
N LEU A 105 -7.42 -27.35 -0.06
CA LEU A 105 -7.51 -27.02 -1.49
C LEU A 105 -6.48 -25.97 -1.92
N LYS A 106 -6.13 -25.03 -1.04
CA LYS A 106 -5.08 -24.04 -1.29
C LYS A 106 -3.70 -24.68 -1.34
N GLU A 107 -3.42 -25.64 -0.47
CA GLU A 107 -2.13 -26.36 -0.53
C GLU A 107 -2.05 -27.21 -1.80
N GLU A 108 -3.13 -27.90 -2.19
CA GLU A 108 -3.19 -28.62 -3.47
C GLU A 108 -2.95 -27.69 -4.67
N GLN A 109 -3.58 -26.50 -4.69
CA GLN A 109 -3.31 -25.49 -5.72
C GLN A 109 -1.84 -25.07 -5.77
N LYS A 110 -1.21 -24.90 -4.60
CA LYS A 110 0.19 -24.50 -4.48
C LYS A 110 1.13 -25.61 -4.94
N GLU A 111 0.83 -26.88 -4.67
CA GLU A 111 1.60 -28.01 -5.20
C GLU A 111 1.55 -28.07 -6.73
N ILE A 112 0.37 -27.85 -7.32
CA ILE A 112 0.21 -27.74 -8.78
C ILE A 112 1.04 -26.57 -9.32
N GLU A 113 0.98 -25.40 -8.68
CA GLU A 113 1.74 -24.23 -9.08
C GLU A 113 3.26 -24.46 -9.01
N ASP A 114 3.74 -25.08 -7.93
CA ASP A 114 5.16 -25.37 -7.72
C ASP A 114 5.68 -26.42 -8.70
N ASN A 115 4.92 -27.49 -8.95
CA ASN A 115 5.26 -28.50 -9.95
C ASN A 115 5.26 -27.88 -11.36
N GLY A 116 4.25 -27.08 -11.68
CA GLY A 116 4.17 -26.35 -12.94
C GLY A 116 5.38 -25.43 -13.16
N LYS A 117 5.78 -24.66 -12.15
CA LYS A 117 6.97 -23.77 -12.22
C LYS A 117 8.28 -24.53 -12.38
N LYS A 118 8.40 -25.73 -11.80
CA LYS A 118 9.63 -26.54 -11.81
C LYS A 118 9.80 -27.34 -13.09
N PHE A 119 8.73 -27.99 -13.58
CA PHE A 119 8.82 -29.00 -14.63
C PHE A 119 8.11 -28.61 -15.93
N GLU A 120 7.06 -27.77 -15.86
CA GLU A 120 6.17 -27.50 -16.99
C GLU A 120 6.17 -26.01 -17.39
N ARG A 121 7.16 -25.24 -16.94
CA ARG A 121 7.17 -23.77 -17.03
C ARG A 121 6.98 -23.22 -18.45
N GLY A 122 7.44 -23.94 -19.47
CA GLY A 122 7.26 -23.58 -20.89
C GLY A 122 5.90 -23.97 -21.48
N MET A 123 5.14 -24.84 -20.81
CA MET A 123 3.84 -25.35 -21.24
C MET A 123 2.67 -24.61 -20.57
N ILE A 124 2.91 -23.92 -19.45
CA ILE A 124 1.90 -23.11 -18.77
C ILE A 124 1.52 -21.91 -19.66
N PRO A 125 0.24 -21.76 -20.05
CA PRO A 125 -0.19 -20.63 -20.87
C PRO A 125 -0.02 -19.31 -20.11
N LEU A 126 0.66 -18.35 -20.72
CA LEU A 126 0.81 -17.00 -20.17
C LEU A 126 -0.52 -16.25 -20.24
N LYS A 127 -1.11 -15.95 -19.09
CA LYS A 127 -2.33 -15.12 -19.00
C LYS A 127 -2.06 -13.64 -19.30
N SER A 128 -0.90 -13.14 -18.89
CA SER A 128 -0.43 -11.77 -19.15
C SER A 128 1.05 -11.66 -18.83
N TYR A 129 1.79 -10.81 -19.53
CA TYR A 129 3.19 -10.52 -19.25
C TYR A 129 3.39 -9.02 -18.93
N LYS A 130 4.04 -8.73 -17.82
CA LYS A 130 4.44 -7.37 -17.41
C LYS A 130 5.83 -7.43 -16.82
N GLN A 131 6.74 -6.58 -17.30
CA GLN A 131 8.01 -6.32 -16.64
C GLN A 131 7.85 -5.16 -15.66
N THR A 132 8.50 -5.26 -14.51
CA THR A 132 8.53 -4.22 -13.47
C THR A 132 9.87 -4.29 -12.74
N TYR A 133 10.10 -3.38 -11.81
CA TYR A 133 11.33 -3.29 -11.02
C TYR A 133 11.04 -3.53 -9.54
N SER A 134 12.02 -4.01 -8.78
CA SER A 134 12.00 -4.09 -7.33
C SER A 134 13.12 -3.23 -6.74
N ILE A 135 12.86 -2.62 -5.58
CA ILE A 135 13.85 -1.82 -4.84
C ILE A 135 13.98 -2.40 -3.44
N THR A 136 15.21 -2.67 -3.04
CA THR A 136 15.58 -3.00 -1.66
C THR A 136 16.45 -1.88 -1.13
N LEU A 137 15.97 -1.18 -0.10
CA LEU A 137 16.79 -0.21 0.62
C LEU A 137 17.70 -0.99 1.58
N ASN A 138 19.00 -0.98 1.30
CA ASN A 138 19.99 -1.60 2.17
C ASN A 138 20.17 -0.75 3.44
N LYS A 139 20.62 -1.40 4.52
CA LYS A 139 21.00 -0.73 5.78
C LYS A 139 22.12 0.28 5.57
#